data_AF-A0A8J7ZB41-F1
#
_entry.id   AF-A0A8J7ZB41-F1
#
_cell.length_a   1.000
_cell.length_b   1.000
_cell.length_c   1.000
_cell.angle_alpha   90.00
_cell.angle_beta   90.00
_cell.angle_gamma   90.00
#
_symmetry.space_group_name_H-M   'P 1'
#
loop_
_entity.id
_entity.type
_entity.pdbx_description
1 polymer ?
#
loop_
_entity_poly.entity_id
_entity_poly.type
_entity_poly.pdbx_seq_one_letter_code
_entity_poly.pdbx_strand_id
1 'polypeptide(L)'
;MKILNEAIVMDYYLKLMNEGKINFLIGDTDTKKQTRKAIKEHIDKIKKLNPEDIHEKIIQVRDLWKILFEEAMVFIDPDKQGYDNLFEYFDAFVEFEELIFASDRYYRDHTLHSLWVYFLGEYLYNNPEFKTLFTDFNIAFRRYNKINEFFSKLDNKDIFADFIRMLDDVTEILKYDDSIRCVTALAHDLGYPLERIKKINKSIENILPYFQITRFGAFSFQFDNVQQFYIENLLDLISCNIEYGVRMGELSFEEENLIRDTIISVVKVRNILNNFEDPDEETTNQFQEKLANLNSHEVYLLRKIFRGFTKLTKDISKVMRFGNDFESYRHGIMSSYLVTKQLNSFANIQISYSDPNNLEYHGISIPKVYAKLRILEAMSDHKSPGYRMKAIDTYSALLLLVDEIEEFSRISRANQYRQFINEFCKMKVGYSKDTFCVDFIFDDNTVAGLDPHLNFKDRAKTFMKIFDIPNLDENLKFRIRCIDALTDTKKIYEFLMKKDCFQIKIPDGCFKPGTPKKDQTLTNYLETKEVFEKCKLQIAK
;
A
#
# COMPACT_ATOMS: atom_id res chain seq x y z
N MET A 1 -7.68 -22.50 -3.79
CA MET A 1 -6.45 -21.75 -4.09
C MET A 1 -6.13 -21.91 -5.57
N LYS A 2 -5.96 -20.79 -6.28
CA LYS A 2 -5.64 -20.75 -7.72
C LYS A 2 -4.17 -20.42 -7.91
N ILE A 3 -3.55 -20.98 -8.96
CA ILE A 3 -2.23 -20.51 -9.41
C ILE A 3 -2.44 -19.11 -9.99
N LEU A 4 -1.59 -18.17 -9.59
CA LEU A 4 -1.52 -16.83 -10.17
C LEU A 4 -0.20 -16.70 -10.92
N ASN A 5 -0.24 -15.97 -12.02
CA ASN A 5 0.90 -15.58 -12.85
C ASN A 5 0.58 -14.24 -13.53
N GLU A 6 1.55 -13.69 -14.27
CA GLU A 6 1.42 -12.40 -14.96
C GLU A 6 0.19 -12.34 -15.87
N ALA A 7 -0.04 -13.39 -16.67
CA ALA A 7 -1.16 -13.44 -17.62
C ALA A 7 -2.52 -13.35 -16.91
N ILE A 8 -2.69 -14.05 -15.79
CA ILE A 8 -3.94 -14.06 -15.03
C ILE A 8 -4.24 -12.67 -14.44
N VAL A 9 -3.24 -12.01 -13.85
CA VAL A 9 -3.46 -10.68 -13.24
C VAL A 9 -3.67 -9.61 -14.30
N MET A 10 -2.96 -9.69 -15.43
CA MET A 10 -3.18 -8.79 -16.58
C MET A 10 -4.58 -8.97 -17.20
N ASP A 11 -5.02 -10.20 -17.42
CA ASP A 11 -6.37 -10.48 -17.96
C ASP A 11 -7.46 -9.99 -17.02
N TYR A 12 -7.24 -10.15 -15.72
CA TYR A 12 -8.14 -9.62 -14.72
C TYR A 12 -8.18 -8.09 -14.74
N TYR A 13 -7.03 -7.43 -14.88
CA TYR A 13 -6.97 -5.97 -15.01
C TYR A 13 -7.71 -5.47 -16.26
N LEU A 14 -7.50 -6.11 -17.42
CA LEU A 14 -8.25 -5.80 -18.65
C LEU A 14 -9.76 -5.97 -18.47
N LYS A 15 -10.18 -7.01 -17.72
CA LYS A 15 -11.59 -7.19 -17.35
C LYS A 15 -12.10 -6.04 -16.50
N LEU A 16 -11.39 -5.61 -15.46
CA LEU A 16 -11.78 -4.47 -14.63
C LEU A 16 -11.90 -3.18 -15.46
N MET A 17 -10.93 -2.92 -16.35
CA MET A 17 -10.94 -1.77 -17.24
C MET A 17 -12.16 -1.78 -18.17
N ASN A 18 -12.51 -2.93 -18.76
CA ASN A 18 -13.68 -3.07 -19.63
C ASN A 18 -15.01 -2.94 -18.87
N GLU A 19 -15.06 -3.39 -17.62
CA GLU A 19 -16.23 -3.25 -16.75
C GLU A 19 -16.37 -1.84 -16.14
N GLY A 20 -15.45 -0.92 -16.43
CA GLY A 20 -15.47 0.44 -15.88
C GLY A 20 -15.20 0.47 -14.37
N LYS A 21 -14.36 -0.42 -13.86
CA LYS A 21 -13.99 -0.51 -12.44
C LYS A 21 -12.68 0.19 -12.08
N ILE A 22 -11.99 0.77 -13.07
CA ILE A 22 -10.80 1.60 -12.89
C ILE A 22 -11.22 3.04 -13.19
N ASN A 23 -11.60 3.78 -12.16
CA ASN A 23 -12.14 5.14 -12.18
C ASN A 23 -11.31 6.09 -13.04
N PHE A 24 -9.97 6.09 -12.90
CA PHE A 24 -9.13 7.01 -13.67
C PHE A 24 -9.08 6.70 -15.18
N LEU A 25 -9.60 5.54 -15.61
CA LEU A 25 -9.72 5.17 -17.03
C LEU A 25 -11.17 5.29 -17.54
N ILE A 26 -12.13 5.65 -16.69
CA ILE A 26 -13.52 5.87 -17.11
C ILE A 26 -13.61 7.19 -17.88
N GLY A 27 -14.35 7.16 -18.99
CA GLY A 27 -14.63 8.33 -19.81
C GLY A 27 -14.89 7.96 -21.27
N ASP A 28 -15.74 8.74 -21.93
CA ASP A 28 -16.12 8.51 -23.34
C ASP A 28 -15.37 9.43 -24.33
N THR A 29 -14.42 10.22 -23.83
CA THR A 29 -13.56 11.07 -24.67
C THR A 29 -12.67 10.22 -25.57
N ASP A 30 -12.35 10.75 -26.75
CA ASP A 30 -11.45 10.06 -27.70
C ASP A 30 -10.09 9.75 -27.06
N THR A 31 -9.57 10.65 -26.23
CA THR A 31 -8.35 10.43 -25.45
C THR A 31 -8.47 9.21 -24.54
N LYS A 32 -9.53 9.10 -23.71
CA LYS A 32 -9.71 7.95 -22.80
C LYS A 32 -9.92 6.63 -23.57
N LYS A 33 -10.54 6.67 -24.75
CA LYS A 33 -10.65 5.50 -25.64
C LYS A 33 -9.28 5.08 -26.17
N GLN A 34 -8.46 6.04 -26.61
CA GLN A 34 -7.10 5.80 -27.09
C GLN A 34 -6.18 5.26 -25.99
N THR A 35 -6.21 5.85 -24.78
CA THR A 35 -5.46 5.38 -23.62
C THR A 35 -5.79 3.92 -23.30
N ARG A 36 -7.08 3.56 -23.17
CA ARG A 36 -7.50 2.17 -22.89
C ARG A 36 -7.05 1.21 -23.99
N LYS A 37 -7.08 1.64 -25.24
CA LYS A 37 -6.57 0.88 -26.37
C LYS A 37 -5.05 0.66 -26.26
N ALA A 38 -4.28 1.69 -25.95
CA ALA A 38 -2.83 1.60 -25.78
C ALA A 38 -2.44 0.66 -24.63
N ILE A 39 -3.10 0.78 -23.46
CA ILE A 39 -2.91 -0.12 -22.32
C ILE A 39 -3.13 -1.57 -22.74
N LYS A 40 -4.24 -1.84 -23.44
CA LYS A 40 -4.55 -3.18 -23.95
C LYS A 40 -3.50 -3.68 -24.93
N GLU A 41 -3.05 -2.84 -25.85
CA GLU A 41 -2.02 -3.22 -26.83
C GLU A 41 -0.68 -3.57 -26.17
N HIS A 42 -0.24 -2.82 -25.16
CA HIS A 42 0.96 -3.16 -24.40
C HIS A 42 0.80 -4.48 -23.65
N ILE A 43 -0.32 -4.69 -22.95
CA ILE A 43 -0.60 -5.96 -22.25
C ILE A 43 -0.63 -7.14 -23.24
N ASP A 44 -1.31 -6.99 -24.38
CA ASP A 44 -1.40 -8.03 -25.41
C ASP A 44 -0.04 -8.33 -26.04
N LYS A 45 0.86 -7.35 -26.15
CA LYS A 45 2.25 -7.56 -26.58
C LYS A 45 3.05 -8.30 -25.51
N ILE A 46 3.02 -7.84 -24.26
CA ILE A 46 3.74 -8.48 -23.14
C ILE A 46 3.40 -9.96 -23.05
N LYS A 47 2.11 -10.31 -23.17
CA LYS A 47 1.65 -11.70 -23.11
C LYS A 47 2.13 -12.61 -24.26
N LYS A 48 2.56 -12.03 -25.38
CA LYS A 48 3.03 -12.77 -26.57
C LYS A 48 4.56 -12.95 -26.59
N LEU A 49 5.28 -12.21 -25.76
CA LEU A 49 6.74 -12.28 -25.70
C LEU A 49 7.18 -13.57 -25.00
N ASN A 50 8.24 -14.18 -25.52
CA ASN A 50 8.83 -15.35 -24.89
C ASN A 50 9.75 -14.92 -23.74
N PRO A 51 10.13 -15.84 -22.83
CA PRO A 51 11.08 -15.52 -21.77
C PRO A 51 12.44 -15.00 -22.24
N GLU A 52 12.84 -15.36 -23.46
CA GLU A 52 14.08 -14.89 -24.08
C GLU A 52 14.00 -13.42 -24.54
N ASP A 53 12.79 -12.87 -24.72
CA ASP A 53 12.53 -11.51 -25.18
C ASP A 53 12.43 -10.49 -24.03
N ILE A 54 13.19 -10.70 -22.95
CA ILE A 54 13.05 -9.93 -21.71
C ILE A 54 13.28 -8.42 -21.90
N HIS A 55 14.21 -8.02 -22.77
CA HIS A 55 14.48 -6.60 -23.04
C HIS A 55 13.28 -5.93 -23.71
N GLU A 56 12.65 -6.61 -24.68
CA GLU A 56 11.42 -6.11 -25.31
C GLU A 56 10.28 -6.06 -24.30
N LYS A 57 10.20 -7.05 -23.40
CA LYS A 57 9.20 -7.06 -22.33
C LYS A 57 9.38 -5.85 -21.39
N ILE A 58 10.61 -5.54 -21.00
CA ILE A 58 10.93 -4.37 -20.17
C ILE A 58 10.54 -3.08 -20.88
N ILE A 59 10.78 -2.95 -22.19
CA ILE A 59 10.34 -1.78 -22.98
C ILE A 59 8.83 -1.63 -22.94
N GLN A 60 8.08 -2.71 -23.20
CA GLN A 60 6.61 -2.67 -23.16
C GLN A 60 6.07 -2.34 -21.76
N VAL A 61 6.71 -2.86 -20.71
CA VAL A 61 6.33 -2.58 -19.32
C VAL A 61 6.63 -1.14 -18.94
N ARG A 62 7.79 -0.61 -19.33
CA ARG A 62 8.18 0.78 -19.08
C ARG A 62 7.19 1.75 -19.70
N ASP A 63 6.80 1.52 -20.96
CA ASP A 63 5.85 2.40 -21.65
C ASP A 63 4.45 2.30 -21.02
N LEU A 64 4.03 1.08 -20.65
CA LEU A 64 2.78 0.86 -19.92
C LEU A 64 2.78 1.53 -18.53
N TRP A 65 3.90 1.48 -17.81
CA TRP A 65 4.10 2.16 -16.53
C TRP A 65 3.86 3.66 -16.69
N LYS A 66 4.45 4.30 -17.70
CA LYS A 66 4.30 5.76 -17.95
C LYS A 66 2.85 6.13 -18.21
N ILE A 67 2.15 5.36 -19.05
CA ILE A 67 0.73 5.58 -19.38
C ILE A 67 -0.13 5.46 -18.12
N LEU A 68 0.03 4.39 -17.35
CA LEU A 68 -0.77 4.16 -16.15
C LEU A 68 -0.50 5.21 -15.07
N PHE A 69 0.79 5.55 -14.86
CA PHE A 69 1.21 6.56 -13.91
C PHE A 69 0.61 7.92 -14.25
N GLU A 70 0.77 8.36 -15.50
CA GLU A 70 0.22 9.65 -15.98
C GLU A 70 -1.29 9.71 -15.80
N GLU A 71 -2.02 8.67 -16.24
CA GLU A 71 -3.48 8.69 -16.18
C GLU A 71 -4.03 8.69 -14.75
N ALA A 72 -3.40 7.92 -13.86
CA ALA A 72 -3.75 7.89 -12.43
C ALA A 72 -3.41 9.23 -11.75
N MET A 73 -2.23 9.79 -12.03
CA MET A 73 -1.83 11.07 -11.42
C MET A 73 -2.64 12.25 -11.95
N VAL A 74 -2.94 12.31 -13.25
CA VAL A 74 -3.77 13.36 -13.87
C VAL A 74 -5.19 13.33 -13.33
N PHE A 75 -5.71 12.14 -13.02
CA PHE A 75 -7.00 11.99 -12.38
C PHE A 75 -7.01 12.61 -10.97
N ILE A 76 -5.93 12.44 -10.20
CA ILE A 76 -5.77 13.08 -8.89
C ILE A 76 -5.54 14.59 -9.03
N ASP A 77 -4.58 15.00 -9.85
CA ASP A 77 -4.21 16.38 -10.09
C ASP A 77 -3.84 16.62 -11.55
N PRO A 78 -4.52 17.53 -12.27
CA PRO A 78 -4.25 17.80 -13.67
C PRO A 78 -2.89 18.48 -13.94
N ASP A 79 -2.15 18.93 -12.91
CA ASP A 79 -0.80 19.50 -13.10
C ASP A 79 0.21 18.43 -13.52
N LYS A 80 0.61 18.47 -14.80
CA LYS A 80 1.58 17.56 -15.41
C LYS A 80 3.02 18.05 -15.35
N GLN A 81 3.28 19.24 -14.79
CA GLN A 81 4.64 19.78 -14.76
C GLN A 81 5.58 18.85 -13.98
N GLY A 82 6.70 18.53 -14.62
CA GLY A 82 7.71 17.63 -14.06
C GLY A 82 7.62 16.17 -14.52
N TYR A 83 6.59 15.79 -15.28
CA TYR A 83 6.48 14.42 -15.80
C TYR A 83 7.63 14.05 -16.72
N ASP A 84 8.06 14.97 -17.59
CA ASP A 84 9.20 14.74 -18.49
C ASP A 84 10.46 14.37 -17.69
N ASN A 85 10.79 15.13 -16.63
CA ASN A 85 11.93 14.83 -15.77
C ASN A 85 11.78 13.49 -15.02
N LEU A 86 10.59 13.17 -14.54
CA LEU A 86 10.33 11.90 -13.87
C LEU A 86 10.46 10.73 -14.85
N PHE A 87 9.98 10.89 -16.09
CA PHE A 87 10.05 9.86 -17.12
C PHE A 87 11.47 9.68 -17.66
N GLU A 88 12.24 10.75 -17.81
CA GLU A 88 13.68 10.69 -18.10
C GLU A 88 14.44 9.98 -16.96
N TYR A 89 14.12 10.30 -15.70
CA TYR A 89 14.66 9.56 -14.56
C TYR A 89 14.29 8.07 -14.63
N PHE A 90 13.03 7.77 -14.93
CA PHE A 90 12.56 6.39 -15.01
C PHE A 90 13.23 5.62 -16.15
N ASP A 91 13.50 6.27 -17.29
CA ASP A 91 14.29 5.68 -18.37
C ASP A 91 15.72 5.36 -17.89
N ALA A 92 16.37 6.29 -17.19
CA ALA A 92 17.70 6.06 -16.60
C ALA A 92 17.68 4.98 -15.50
N PHE A 93 16.59 4.87 -14.74
CA PHE A 93 16.37 3.81 -13.75
C PHE A 93 16.32 2.44 -14.43
N VAL A 94 15.59 2.30 -15.53
CA VAL A 94 15.50 1.05 -16.30
C VAL A 94 16.87 0.65 -16.87
N GLU A 95 17.65 1.61 -17.36
CA GLU A 95 19.02 1.35 -17.80
C GLU A 95 19.94 0.93 -16.63
N PHE A 96 19.76 1.53 -15.46
CA PHE A 96 20.54 1.19 -14.27
C PHE A 96 20.22 -0.22 -13.71
N GLU A 97 18.97 -0.68 -13.87
CA GLU A 97 18.56 -2.04 -13.49
C GLU A 97 19.39 -3.13 -14.21
N GLU A 98 19.83 -2.90 -15.46
CA GLU A 98 20.73 -3.83 -16.16
C GLU A 98 22.10 -3.99 -15.46
N LEU A 99 22.62 -2.93 -14.84
CA LEU A 99 23.85 -2.99 -14.04
C LEU A 99 23.63 -3.79 -12.74
N ILE A 100 22.46 -3.61 -12.12
CA ILE A 100 22.10 -4.33 -10.88
C ILE A 100 21.90 -5.81 -11.15
N PHE A 101 21.28 -6.16 -12.28
CA PHE A 101 21.11 -7.55 -12.72
C PHE A 101 22.43 -8.31 -12.71
N ALA A 102 23.53 -7.66 -13.14
CA ALA A 102 24.88 -8.23 -13.13
C ALA A 102 25.51 -8.41 -11.73
N SER A 103 24.92 -7.85 -10.67
CA SER A 103 25.42 -7.92 -9.29
C SER A 103 24.76 -8.98 -8.38
N ASP A 104 23.49 -9.32 -8.58
CA ASP A 104 22.73 -10.22 -7.68
C ASP A 104 22.44 -11.61 -8.30
N ARG A 105 22.50 -12.69 -7.50
CA ARG A 105 22.21 -14.07 -7.99
C ARG A 105 20.71 -14.33 -8.12
N TYR A 106 19.91 -13.73 -7.24
CA TYR A 106 18.45 -13.80 -7.24
C TYR A 106 17.92 -12.39 -7.45
N TYR A 107 17.95 -11.96 -8.70
CA TYR A 107 17.57 -10.63 -9.10
C TYR A 107 16.04 -10.53 -9.24
N ARG A 108 15.51 -9.37 -8.89
CA ARG A 108 14.13 -8.98 -9.15
C ARG A 108 14.24 -7.71 -9.96
N ASP A 109 13.60 -7.69 -11.12
CA ASP A 109 13.56 -6.47 -11.92
C ASP A 109 12.52 -5.51 -11.35
N HIS A 110 12.93 -4.34 -10.89
CA HIS A 110 12.07 -3.40 -10.18
C HIS A 110 11.12 -2.66 -11.15
N THR A 111 11.43 -2.66 -12.45
CA THR A 111 10.54 -2.17 -13.51
C THR A 111 9.36 -3.13 -13.68
N LEU A 112 9.62 -4.42 -13.88
CA LEU A 112 8.58 -5.46 -13.97
C LEU A 112 7.79 -5.59 -12.67
N HIS A 113 8.52 -5.64 -11.56
CA HIS A 113 7.96 -5.84 -10.23
C HIS A 113 6.90 -4.81 -9.87
N SER A 114 7.18 -3.52 -10.04
CA SER A 114 6.23 -2.46 -9.69
C SER A 114 4.89 -2.59 -10.44
N LEU A 115 4.94 -3.00 -11.72
CA LEU A 115 3.73 -3.27 -12.51
C LEU A 115 2.98 -4.52 -12.02
N TRP A 116 3.70 -5.58 -11.65
CA TRP A 116 3.11 -6.80 -11.11
C TRP A 116 2.51 -6.62 -9.73
N VAL A 117 3.14 -5.81 -8.88
CA VAL A 117 2.57 -5.38 -7.60
C VAL A 117 1.25 -4.65 -7.85
N TYR A 118 1.19 -3.77 -8.84
CA TYR A 118 -0.06 -3.08 -9.18
C TYR A 118 -1.16 -4.06 -9.61
N PHE A 119 -0.91 -4.90 -10.62
CA PHE A 119 -1.94 -5.81 -11.14
C PHE A 119 -2.35 -6.90 -10.14
N LEU A 120 -1.39 -7.41 -9.34
CA LEU A 120 -1.70 -8.34 -8.25
C LEU A 120 -2.54 -7.66 -7.17
N GLY A 121 -2.23 -6.41 -6.83
CA GLY A 121 -3.02 -5.60 -5.91
C GLY A 121 -4.45 -5.41 -6.38
N GLU A 122 -4.66 -5.04 -7.65
CA GLU A 122 -6.01 -4.92 -8.23
C GLU A 122 -6.74 -6.27 -8.29
N TYR A 123 -6.03 -7.37 -8.57
CA TYR A 123 -6.58 -8.72 -8.53
C TYR A 123 -7.07 -9.09 -7.14
N LEU A 124 -6.27 -8.85 -6.09
CA LEU A 124 -6.68 -9.17 -4.72
C LEU A 124 -7.81 -8.26 -4.25
N TYR A 125 -7.70 -6.95 -4.47
CA TYR A 125 -8.65 -5.98 -3.96
C TYR A 125 -10.05 -6.14 -4.57
N ASN A 126 -10.15 -6.32 -5.90
CA ASN A 126 -11.45 -6.34 -6.59
C ASN A 126 -12.07 -7.73 -6.70
N ASN A 127 -11.32 -8.80 -6.44
CA ASN A 127 -11.86 -10.15 -6.58
C ASN A 127 -12.68 -10.53 -5.34
N PRO A 128 -13.97 -10.90 -5.51
CA PRO A 128 -14.86 -11.24 -4.39
C PRO A 128 -14.32 -12.35 -3.48
N GLU A 129 -13.45 -13.23 -3.99
CA GLU A 129 -12.77 -14.27 -3.20
C GLU A 129 -11.97 -13.70 -2.02
N PHE A 130 -11.46 -12.47 -2.13
CA PHE A 130 -10.62 -11.84 -1.11
C PHE A 130 -11.27 -10.64 -0.40
N LYS A 131 -12.57 -10.42 -0.59
CA LYS A 131 -13.30 -9.29 0.00
C LYS A 131 -13.10 -9.20 1.52
N THR A 132 -13.02 -10.33 2.21
CA THR A 132 -12.84 -10.38 3.67
C THR A 132 -11.48 -9.85 4.14
N LEU A 133 -10.44 -9.96 3.31
CA LEU A 133 -9.10 -9.42 3.61
C LEU A 133 -9.12 -7.89 3.74
N PHE A 134 -10.01 -7.23 3.00
CA PHE A 134 -10.11 -5.78 2.90
C PHE A 134 -11.35 -5.23 3.62
N THR A 135 -11.91 -5.98 4.57
CA THR A 135 -13.12 -5.58 5.31
C THR A 135 -12.94 -4.26 6.05
N ASP A 136 -11.73 -3.95 6.51
CA ASP A 136 -11.41 -2.72 7.23
C ASP A 136 -10.77 -1.64 6.35
N PHE A 137 -10.49 -1.96 5.09
CA PHE A 137 -9.85 -1.03 4.15
C PHE A 137 -10.71 0.22 3.97
N ASN A 138 -10.15 1.39 4.30
CA ASN A 138 -10.85 2.69 4.25
C ASN A 138 -12.22 2.67 4.97
N ILE A 139 -12.38 1.88 6.05
CA ILE A 139 -13.68 1.66 6.70
C ILE A 139 -14.34 2.95 7.18
N ALA A 140 -13.55 3.91 7.67
CA ALA A 140 -14.06 5.22 8.09
C ALA A 140 -14.73 5.95 6.92
N PHE A 141 -14.08 6.00 5.75
CA PHE A 141 -14.63 6.65 4.56
C PHE A 141 -15.86 5.94 4.01
N ARG A 142 -15.89 4.61 4.02
CA ARG A 142 -17.08 3.86 3.64
C ARG A 142 -18.26 4.09 4.59
N ARG A 143 -18.01 4.24 5.89
CA ARG A 143 -19.04 4.67 6.87
C ARG A 143 -19.54 6.08 6.57
N TYR A 144 -18.64 7.03 6.32
CA TYR A 144 -19.03 8.39 5.94
C TYR A 144 -19.84 8.43 4.65
N ASN A 145 -19.51 7.59 3.65
CA ASN A 145 -20.32 7.45 2.45
C ASN A 145 -21.73 6.94 2.73
N LYS A 146 -21.86 5.90 3.57
CA LYS A 146 -23.18 5.37 3.97
C LYS A 146 -24.01 6.42 4.72
N ILE A 147 -23.36 7.21 5.58
CA ILE A 147 -24.02 8.34 6.26
C ILE A 147 -24.44 9.40 5.24
N ASN A 148 -23.58 9.76 4.28
CA ASN A 148 -23.89 10.76 3.27
C ASN A 148 -25.10 10.35 2.42
N GLU A 149 -25.14 9.10 1.96
CA GLU A 149 -26.24 8.56 1.15
C GLU A 149 -27.61 8.67 1.84
N PHE A 150 -27.64 8.60 3.17
CA PHE A 150 -28.86 8.77 3.97
C PHE A 150 -29.19 10.25 4.18
N PHE A 151 -28.26 11.04 4.74
CA PHE A 151 -28.52 12.43 5.13
C PHE A 151 -28.79 13.35 3.93
N SER A 152 -28.15 13.09 2.78
CA SER A 152 -28.33 13.88 1.56
C SER A 152 -29.70 13.68 0.90
N LYS A 153 -30.44 12.63 1.29
CA LYS A 153 -31.79 12.32 0.79
C LYS A 153 -32.91 12.77 1.72
N LEU A 154 -32.60 13.37 2.87
CA LEU A 154 -33.61 13.88 3.80
C LEU A 154 -34.30 15.12 3.24
N ASP A 155 -35.60 15.24 3.49
CA ASP A 155 -36.37 16.44 3.11
C ASP A 155 -35.84 17.70 3.81
N ASN A 156 -35.43 17.57 5.08
CA ASN A 156 -34.85 18.65 5.88
C ASN A 156 -33.31 18.67 5.88
N LYS A 157 -32.66 18.21 4.80
CA LYS A 157 -31.19 18.13 4.71
C LYS A 157 -30.47 19.46 4.98
N ASP A 158 -31.12 20.60 4.77
CA ASP A 158 -30.56 21.94 5.04
C ASP A 158 -30.27 22.19 6.52
N ILE A 159 -30.78 21.36 7.44
CA ILE A 159 -30.38 21.36 8.85
C ILE A 159 -28.91 20.91 8.99
N PHE A 160 -28.48 20.00 8.12
CA PHE A 160 -27.17 19.34 8.15
C PHE A 160 -26.24 19.80 7.03
N ALA A 161 -26.50 20.95 6.40
CA ALA A 161 -25.79 21.38 5.18
C ALA A 161 -24.25 21.38 5.30
N ASP A 162 -23.70 21.90 6.41
CA ASP A 162 -22.24 21.92 6.62
C ASP A 162 -21.67 20.52 6.88
N PHE A 163 -22.42 19.67 7.58
CA PHE A 163 -22.05 18.27 7.78
C PHE A 163 -22.07 17.48 6.47
N ILE A 164 -23.12 17.65 5.66
CA ILE A 164 -23.23 17.02 4.33
C ILE A 164 -22.10 17.48 3.42
N ARG A 165 -21.77 18.78 3.40
CA ARG A 165 -20.62 19.28 2.62
C ARG A 165 -19.31 18.59 3.00
N MET A 166 -19.04 18.45 4.30
CA MET A 166 -17.87 17.72 4.78
C MET A 166 -17.92 16.24 4.36
N LEU A 167 -19.08 15.60 4.43
CA LEU A 167 -19.24 14.22 3.96
C LEU A 167 -19.02 14.09 2.46
N ASP A 168 -19.49 15.04 1.64
CA ASP A 168 -19.27 15.05 0.19
C ASP A 168 -17.77 15.03 -0.14
N ASP A 169 -16.97 15.90 0.49
CA ASP A 169 -15.51 15.91 0.36
C ASP A 169 -14.92 14.55 0.72
N VAL A 170 -15.34 13.99 1.85
CA VAL A 170 -14.89 12.69 2.32
C VAL A 170 -15.25 11.56 1.34
N THR A 171 -16.44 11.60 0.74
CA THR A 171 -16.84 10.59 -0.25
C THR A 171 -16.07 10.74 -1.57
N GLU A 172 -15.62 11.95 -1.91
CA GLU A 172 -14.80 12.16 -3.09
C GLU A 172 -13.43 11.47 -2.98
N ILE A 173 -12.88 11.33 -1.78
CA ILE A 173 -11.63 10.57 -1.54
C ILE A 173 -11.71 9.16 -2.12
N LEU A 174 -12.84 8.47 -1.91
CA LEU A 174 -13.06 7.10 -2.39
C LEU A 174 -12.97 6.98 -3.92
N LYS A 175 -13.16 8.09 -4.65
CA LYS A 175 -13.02 8.09 -6.12
C LYS A 175 -11.56 7.93 -6.56
N TYR A 176 -10.61 8.39 -5.74
CA TYR A 176 -9.17 8.33 -6.03
C TYR A 176 -8.52 7.01 -5.56
N ASP A 177 -9.26 6.10 -4.92
CA ASP A 177 -8.74 4.87 -4.32
C ASP A 177 -7.88 4.03 -5.28
N ASP A 178 -8.33 3.85 -6.52
CA ASP A 178 -7.62 3.09 -7.56
C ASP A 178 -6.37 3.81 -8.10
N SER A 179 -6.42 5.13 -8.16
CA SER A 179 -5.31 5.99 -8.57
C SER A 179 -4.21 6.00 -7.52
N ILE A 180 -4.58 6.08 -6.23
CA ILE A 180 -3.65 5.98 -5.11
C ILE A 180 -2.94 4.63 -5.14
N ARG A 181 -3.69 3.52 -5.31
CA ARG A 181 -3.08 2.18 -5.43
C ARG A 181 -2.15 2.07 -6.64
N CYS A 182 -2.56 2.59 -7.79
CA CYS A 182 -1.76 2.57 -9.01
C CYS A 182 -0.43 3.31 -8.82
N VAL A 183 -0.48 4.60 -8.45
CA VAL A 183 0.72 5.43 -8.30
C VAL A 183 1.64 4.87 -7.21
N THR A 184 1.08 4.45 -6.08
CA THR A 184 1.84 3.86 -4.98
C THR A 184 2.60 2.61 -5.43
N ALA A 185 1.92 1.68 -6.10
CA ALA A 185 2.54 0.44 -6.58
C ALA A 185 3.58 0.70 -7.67
N LEU A 186 3.32 1.62 -8.60
CA LEU A 186 4.24 1.94 -9.68
C LEU A 186 5.48 2.69 -9.19
N ALA A 187 5.37 3.55 -8.18
CA ALA A 187 6.44 4.45 -7.76
C ALA A 187 7.22 4.00 -6.51
N HIS A 188 6.78 2.97 -5.78
CA HIS A 188 7.36 2.63 -4.47
C HIS A 188 8.88 2.37 -4.50
N ASP A 189 9.40 1.79 -5.58
CA ASP A 189 10.80 1.41 -5.71
C ASP A 189 11.69 2.41 -6.44
N LEU A 190 11.20 3.61 -6.81
CA LEU A 190 12.02 4.57 -7.55
C LEU A 190 13.30 4.98 -6.79
N GLY A 191 13.33 4.94 -5.47
CA GLY A 191 14.52 5.22 -4.65
C GLY A 191 15.53 4.08 -4.56
N TYR A 192 15.24 2.90 -5.13
CA TYR A 192 16.05 1.69 -5.04
C TYR A 192 17.50 1.84 -5.54
N PRO A 193 17.80 2.60 -6.62
CA PRO A 193 19.16 2.77 -7.10
C PRO A 193 20.10 3.33 -6.02
N LEU A 194 19.63 4.28 -5.20
CA LEU A 194 20.44 4.88 -4.13
C LEU A 194 20.86 3.86 -3.07
N GLU A 195 19.99 2.90 -2.76
CA GLU A 195 20.35 1.81 -1.84
C GLU A 195 21.39 0.87 -2.48
N ARG A 196 21.29 0.62 -3.79
CA ARG A 196 22.17 -0.31 -4.50
C ARG A 196 23.57 0.23 -4.81
N ILE A 197 23.71 1.54 -4.99
CA ILE A 197 25.02 2.19 -5.18
C ILE A 197 26.00 1.83 -4.05
N LYS A 198 25.53 1.70 -2.80
CA LYS A 198 26.37 1.27 -1.67
C LYS A 198 26.98 -0.14 -1.88
N LYS A 199 26.24 -1.07 -2.47
CA LYS A 199 26.74 -2.42 -2.79
C LYS A 199 27.74 -2.41 -3.95
N ILE A 200 27.49 -1.56 -4.94
CA ILE A 200 28.43 -1.37 -6.08
C ILE A 200 29.74 -0.79 -5.56
N ASN A 201 29.69 0.26 -4.74
CA ASN A 201 30.86 0.82 -4.06
C ASN A 201 31.65 -0.29 -3.38
N LYS A 202 31.03 -1.08 -2.49
CA LYS A 202 31.68 -2.19 -1.78
C LYS A 202 32.36 -3.19 -2.72
N SER A 203 31.74 -3.48 -3.87
CA SER A 203 32.32 -4.39 -4.87
C SER A 203 33.58 -3.79 -5.52
N ILE A 204 33.58 -2.48 -5.78
CA ILE A 204 34.77 -1.74 -6.23
C ILE A 204 35.84 -1.72 -5.13
N GLU A 205 35.49 -1.45 -3.87
CA GLU A 205 36.45 -1.44 -2.75
C GLU A 205 37.19 -2.78 -2.61
N ASN A 206 36.51 -3.89 -2.89
CA ASN A 206 37.10 -5.22 -2.78
C ASN A 206 38.12 -5.53 -3.89
N ILE A 207 38.00 -4.92 -5.08
CA ILE A 207 38.87 -5.24 -6.22
C ILE A 207 40.12 -4.33 -6.27
N LEU A 208 39.98 -3.07 -5.88
CA LEU A 208 41.05 -2.05 -5.98
C LEU A 208 42.37 -2.43 -5.27
N PRO A 209 42.37 -3.09 -4.10
CA PRO A 209 43.60 -3.51 -3.42
C PRO A 209 44.47 -4.45 -4.26
N TYR A 210 43.88 -5.29 -5.13
CA TYR A 210 44.63 -6.18 -6.01
C TYR A 210 45.43 -5.43 -7.08
N PHE A 211 45.05 -4.18 -7.36
CA PHE A 211 45.78 -3.26 -8.24
C PHE A 211 46.67 -2.28 -7.46
N GLN A 212 46.86 -2.51 -6.15
CA GLN A 212 47.61 -1.61 -5.24
C GLN A 212 47.02 -0.18 -5.17
N ILE A 213 45.76 -0.01 -5.58
CA ILE A 213 45.04 1.25 -5.43
C ILE A 213 44.51 1.31 -4.01
N THR A 214 45.16 2.14 -3.18
CA THR A 214 44.84 2.29 -1.75
C THR A 214 44.13 3.61 -1.44
N ARG A 215 43.97 4.48 -2.44
CA ARG A 215 43.28 5.76 -2.32
C ARG A 215 42.25 5.89 -3.44
N PHE A 216 40.98 5.80 -3.09
CA PHE A 216 39.85 6.09 -3.96
C PHE A 216 38.75 6.75 -3.14
N GLY A 217 37.94 7.61 -3.77
CA GLY A 217 36.72 8.11 -3.16
C GLY A 217 35.56 7.19 -3.51
N ALA A 218 34.89 6.62 -2.51
CA ALA A 218 33.61 5.96 -2.74
C ALA A 218 32.57 6.99 -3.18
N PHE A 219 31.60 6.59 -4.00
CA PHE A 219 30.45 7.46 -4.30
C PHE A 219 29.65 7.67 -3.02
N SER A 220 29.74 8.85 -2.43
CA SER A 220 28.94 9.26 -1.28
C SER A 220 28.04 10.43 -1.68
N PHE A 221 26.84 10.46 -1.12
CA PHE A 221 25.90 11.55 -1.30
C PHE A 221 25.84 12.32 0.03
N GLN A 222 25.96 13.64 -0.05
CA GLN A 222 25.66 14.53 1.06
C GLN A 222 24.64 15.54 0.56
N PHE A 223 23.55 15.70 1.29
CA PHE A 223 22.58 16.74 1.02
C PHE A 223 23.12 18.07 1.52
N ASP A 224 22.94 19.14 0.75
CA ASP A 224 23.31 20.49 1.18
C ASP A 224 22.34 21.04 2.24
N ASN A 225 22.72 22.12 2.91
CA ASN A 225 21.89 22.76 3.96
C ASN A 225 20.52 23.25 3.42
N VAL A 226 20.42 23.60 2.13
CA VAL A 226 19.16 24.07 1.52
C VAL A 226 18.21 22.88 1.31
N GLN A 227 18.76 21.73 0.94
CA GLN A 227 18.04 20.48 0.82
C GLN A 227 17.54 20.00 2.18
N GLN A 228 18.29 20.23 3.26
CA GLN A 228 17.87 19.88 4.61
C GLN A 228 16.55 20.56 5.02
N PHE A 229 16.40 21.86 4.77
CA PHE A 229 15.14 22.56 5.02
C PHE A 229 13.96 21.92 4.27
N TYR A 230 14.17 21.57 3.01
CA TYR A 230 13.14 20.91 2.21
C TYR A 230 12.80 19.51 2.77
N ILE A 231 13.81 18.74 3.19
CA ILE A 231 13.63 17.40 3.76
C ILE A 231 12.79 17.49 5.03
N GLU A 232 13.10 18.43 5.94
CA GLU A 232 12.34 18.62 7.18
C GLU A 232 10.86 18.93 6.90
N ASN A 233 10.58 19.81 5.94
CA ASN A 233 9.20 20.13 5.55
C ASN A 233 8.49 18.94 4.88
N LEU A 234 9.19 18.14 4.06
CA LEU A 234 8.65 16.92 3.48
C LEU A 234 8.27 15.92 4.58
N LEU A 235 9.18 15.67 5.53
CA LEU A 235 8.96 14.74 6.64
C LEU A 235 7.76 15.15 7.50
N ASP A 236 7.62 16.45 7.74
CA ASP A 236 6.46 17.01 8.44
C ASP A 236 5.17 16.79 7.66
N LEU A 237 5.18 17.09 6.36
CA LEU A 237 4.03 16.96 5.47
C LEU A 237 3.52 15.52 5.37
N ILE A 238 4.40 14.55 5.10
CA ILE A 238 4.02 13.13 4.98
C ILE A 238 3.59 12.51 6.32
N SER A 239 3.92 13.16 7.43
CA SER A 239 3.51 12.75 8.77
C SER A 239 2.19 13.39 9.21
N CYS A 240 1.55 14.18 8.33
CA CYS A 240 0.24 14.74 8.58
C CYS A 240 -0.90 13.74 8.28
N ASN A 241 -1.93 13.77 9.11
CA ASN A 241 -3.21 13.12 8.87
C ASN A 241 -4.31 14.18 8.80
N ILE A 242 -5.34 13.89 8.00
CA ILE A 242 -6.52 14.72 7.88
C ILE A 242 -7.64 14.03 8.67
N GLU A 243 -8.12 14.70 9.72
CA GLU A 243 -9.20 14.25 10.58
C GLU A 243 -10.49 14.99 10.23
N TYR A 244 -11.60 14.25 10.17
CA TYR A 244 -12.94 14.78 9.93
C TYR A 244 -13.79 14.59 11.17
N GLY A 245 -14.63 15.57 11.47
CA GLY A 245 -15.54 15.45 12.60
C GLY A 245 -16.64 16.48 12.59
N VAL A 246 -17.48 16.41 13.61
CA VAL A 246 -18.56 17.37 13.83
C VAL A 246 -18.24 18.13 15.11
N ARG A 247 -18.19 19.46 15.03
CA ARG A 247 -18.00 20.31 16.22
C ARG A 247 -19.32 20.41 16.95
N MET A 248 -19.43 19.74 18.09
CA MET A 248 -20.46 20.07 19.06
C MET A 248 -20.15 21.46 19.59
N GLY A 249 -20.88 22.48 19.11
CA GLY A 249 -20.77 23.83 19.66
C GLY A 249 -21.10 23.82 21.15
N GLU A 250 -20.59 24.81 21.89
CA GLU A 250 -21.01 25.01 23.28
C GLU A 250 -22.51 25.36 23.29
N LEU A 251 -23.31 24.44 23.79
CA LEU A 251 -24.72 24.64 24.09
C LEU A 251 -24.85 24.90 25.59
N SER A 252 -25.77 25.79 25.98
CA SER A 252 -26.20 25.84 27.38
C SER A 252 -26.95 24.55 27.74
N PHE A 253 -27.09 24.26 29.04
CA PHE A 253 -27.84 23.09 29.49
C PHE A 253 -29.30 23.12 29.00
N GLU A 254 -29.90 24.32 28.95
CA GLU A 254 -31.26 24.54 28.44
C GLU A 254 -31.35 24.30 26.93
N GLU A 255 -30.38 24.82 26.15
CA GLU A 255 -30.30 24.57 24.72
C GLU A 255 -30.11 23.08 24.41
N GLU A 256 -29.24 22.38 25.15
CA GLU A 256 -29.03 20.94 25.00
C GLU A 256 -30.32 20.16 25.28
N ASN A 257 -31.04 20.49 26.36
CA ASN A 257 -32.29 19.83 26.70
C ASN A 257 -33.38 20.03 25.66
N LEU A 258 -33.41 21.19 24.98
CA LEU A 258 -34.40 21.47 23.95
C LEU A 258 -34.27 20.53 22.75
N ILE A 259 -33.05 20.20 22.33
CA ILE A 259 -32.80 19.35 21.16
C ILE A 259 -32.33 17.93 21.51
N ARG A 260 -32.27 17.58 22.80
CA ARG A 260 -31.74 16.30 23.33
C ARG A 260 -32.36 15.10 22.61
N ASP A 261 -33.68 15.08 22.52
CA ASP A 261 -34.41 13.98 21.92
C ASP A 261 -34.08 13.84 20.43
N THR A 262 -33.91 14.95 19.71
CA THR A 262 -33.53 14.95 18.30
C THR A 262 -32.09 14.48 18.11
N ILE A 263 -31.17 14.90 18.97
CA ILE A 263 -29.78 14.39 18.97
C ILE A 263 -29.76 12.88 19.19
N ILE A 264 -30.55 12.36 20.14
CA ILE A 264 -30.66 10.91 20.39
C ILE A 264 -31.13 10.18 19.13
N SER A 265 -32.13 10.72 18.42
CA SER A 265 -32.60 10.15 17.15
C SER A 265 -31.52 10.19 16.06
N VAL A 266 -30.77 11.29 15.93
CA VAL A 266 -29.64 11.38 14.99
C VAL A 266 -28.57 10.33 15.32
N VAL A 267 -28.21 10.17 16.60
CA VAL A 267 -27.22 9.19 17.05
C VAL A 267 -27.70 7.76 16.78
N LYS A 268 -28.99 7.46 17.02
CA LYS A 268 -29.60 6.15 16.70
C LYS A 268 -29.43 5.83 15.22
N VAL A 269 -29.84 6.73 14.33
CA VAL A 269 -29.70 6.56 12.87
C VAL A 269 -28.24 6.41 12.47
N ARG A 270 -27.34 7.28 12.99
CA ARG A 270 -25.91 7.20 12.69
C ARG A 270 -25.28 5.89 13.13
N ASN A 271 -25.70 5.32 14.26
CA ASN A 271 -25.17 4.05 14.76
C ASN A 271 -25.59 2.87 13.87
N ILE A 272 -26.83 2.87 13.36
CA ILE A 272 -27.30 1.88 12.37
C ILE A 272 -26.42 1.98 11.10
N LEU A 273 -26.25 3.19 10.56
CA LEU A 273 -25.46 3.42 9.35
C LEU A 273 -23.97 3.07 9.54
N ASN A 274 -23.40 3.32 10.73
CA ASN A 274 -22.02 2.94 11.08
C ASN A 274 -21.78 1.42 11.06
N ASN A 275 -22.82 0.62 11.26
CA ASN A 275 -22.81 -0.83 11.15
C ASN A 275 -23.05 -1.32 9.70
N PHE A 276 -23.09 -0.41 8.72
CA PHE A 276 -23.43 -0.68 7.32
C PHE A 276 -24.86 -1.22 7.12
N GLU A 277 -25.76 -0.93 8.05
CA GLU A 277 -27.18 -1.25 7.97
C GLU A 277 -27.97 -0.02 7.51
N ASP A 278 -29.11 -0.24 6.85
CA ASP A 278 -30.08 0.81 6.55
C ASP A 278 -31.13 0.87 7.66
N PRO A 279 -31.51 2.07 8.15
CA PRO A 279 -32.65 2.20 9.05
C PRO A 279 -33.91 1.63 8.39
N ASP A 280 -34.72 0.89 9.16
CA ASP A 280 -36.02 0.43 8.70
C ASP A 280 -36.96 1.61 8.39
N GLU A 281 -38.05 1.31 7.69
CA GLU A 281 -39.03 2.30 7.25
C GLU A 281 -39.65 3.05 8.44
N GLU A 282 -39.94 2.35 9.55
CA GLU A 282 -40.49 2.94 10.76
C GLU A 282 -39.51 3.97 11.38
N THR A 283 -38.25 3.59 11.55
CA THR A 283 -37.19 4.45 12.10
C THR A 283 -36.95 5.65 11.20
N THR A 284 -36.97 5.46 9.88
CA THR A 284 -36.82 6.55 8.91
C THR A 284 -37.97 7.54 9.00
N ASN A 285 -39.21 7.05 9.02
CA ASN A 285 -40.42 7.89 9.13
C ASN A 285 -40.46 8.66 10.45
N GLN A 286 -40.18 7.98 11.58
CA GLN A 286 -40.10 8.63 12.90
C GLN A 286 -39.02 9.72 12.93
N PHE A 287 -37.87 9.49 12.29
CA PHE A 287 -36.81 10.47 12.22
C PHE A 287 -37.21 11.68 11.37
N GLN A 288 -37.80 11.46 10.20
CA GLN A 288 -38.27 12.55 9.32
C GLN A 288 -39.39 13.38 9.97
N GLU A 289 -40.38 12.73 10.57
CA GLU A 289 -41.47 13.42 11.28
C GLU A 289 -40.90 14.31 12.40
N LYS A 290 -39.90 13.80 13.13
CA LYS A 290 -39.23 14.58 14.18
C LYS A 290 -38.52 15.81 13.63
N LEU A 291 -37.83 15.69 12.50
CA LEU A 291 -37.18 16.83 11.86
C LEU A 291 -38.19 17.85 11.32
N ALA A 292 -39.31 17.38 10.78
CA ALA A 292 -40.37 18.23 10.23
C ALA A 292 -41.09 19.06 11.31
N ASN A 293 -41.16 18.56 12.54
CA ASN A 293 -41.83 19.22 13.67
C ASN A 293 -40.93 20.21 14.44
N LEU A 294 -39.68 20.40 14.03
CA LEU A 294 -38.76 21.34 14.71
C LEU A 294 -39.16 22.79 14.46
N ASN A 295 -39.08 23.60 15.50
CA ASN A 295 -39.21 25.05 15.38
C ASN A 295 -37.89 25.70 14.91
N SER A 296 -37.96 26.98 14.51
CA SER A 296 -36.81 27.72 13.97
C SER A 296 -35.62 27.80 14.92
N HIS A 297 -35.85 27.82 16.24
CA HIS A 297 -34.78 27.86 17.23
C HIS A 297 -34.08 26.49 17.35
N GLU A 298 -34.84 25.40 17.37
CA GLU A 298 -34.29 24.04 17.37
C GLU A 298 -33.47 23.76 16.10
N VAL A 299 -33.96 24.18 14.94
CA VAL A 299 -33.23 24.11 13.67
C VAL A 299 -31.91 24.89 13.75
N TYR A 300 -31.92 26.08 14.34
CA TYR A 300 -30.72 26.88 14.54
C TYR A 300 -29.72 26.17 15.46
N LEU A 301 -30.17 25.59 16.59
CA LEU A 301 -29.31 24.86 17.50
C LEU A 301 -28.69 23.62 16.85
N LEU A 302 -29.46 22.87 16.06
CA LEU A 302 -28.95 21.73 15.29
C LEU A 302 -27.89 22.18 14.28
N ARG A 303 -28.14 23.26 13.52
CA ARG A 303 -27.14 23.83 12.60
C ARG A 303 -25.88 24.31 13.32
N LYS A 304 -25.99 24.78 14.57
CA LYS A 304 -24.85 25.21 15.39
C LYS A 304 -23.95 24.02 15.77
N ILE A 305 -24.52 22.85 16.06
CA ILE A 305 -23.77 21.66 16.49
C ILE A 305 -23.40 20.69 15.36
N PHE A 306 -24.11 20.69 14.22
CA PHE A 306 -23.78 19.86 13.06
C PHE A 306 -22.88 20.59 12.07
N ARG A 307 -21.86 21.29 12.60
CA ARG A 307 -20.81 21.92 11.79
C ARG A 307 -19.69 20.92 11.56
N GLY A 308 -19.56 20.46 10.32
CA GLY A 308 -18.43 19.65 9.89
C GLY A 308 -17.12 20.45 10.04
N PHE A 309 -16.08 19.79 10.51
CA PHE A 309 -14.73 20.34 10.53
C PHE A 309 -13.74 19.35 9.95
N THR A 310 -12.68 19.91 9.39
CA THR A 310 -11.49 19.19 8.95
C THR A 310 -10.29 19.75 9.69
N LYS A 311 -9.47 18.87 10.24
CA LYS A 311 -8.31 19.21 11.07
C LYS A 311 -7.07 18.50 10.54
N LEU A 312 -5.94 19.17 10.59
CA LEU A 312 -4.64 18.57 10.32
C LEU A 312 -4.02 18.12 11.65
N THR A 313 -3.65 16.84 11.76
CA THR A 313 -2.84 16.34 12.88
C THR A 313 -1.48 15.90 12.40
N LYS A 314 -0.45 16.15 13.21
CA LYS A 314 0.92 15.73 12.94
C LYS A 314 1.29 14.57 13.85
N ASP A 315 1.75 13.47 13.27
CA ASP A 315 2.27 12.32 14.02
C ASP A 315 3.78 12.46 14.22
N ILE A 316 4.20 12.89 15.41
CA ILE A 316 5.62 13.08 15.74
C ILE A 316 6.41 11.78 15.67
N SER A 317 5.77 10.62 15.92
CA SER A 317 6.44 9.33 15.83
C SER A 317 6.77 8.99 14.38
N LYS A 318 5.87 9.33 13.44
CA LYS A 318 6.14 9.20 12.00
C LYS A 318 7.27 10.11 11.54
N VAL A 319 7.31 11.36 12.02
CA VAL A 319 8.40 12.30 11.67
C VAL A 319 9.76 11.71 12.04
N MET A 320 9.91 11.23 13.28
CA MET A 320 11.17 10.65 13.76
C MET A 320 11.54 9.39 12.98
N ARG A 321 10.56 8.52 12.71
CA ARG A 321 10.76 7.29 11.94
C ARG A 321 11.21 7.59 10.52
N PHE A 322 10.50 8.46 9.81
CA PHE A 322 10.83 8.83 8.44
C PHE A 322 12.15 9.61 8.35
N GLY A 323 12.48 10.43 9.36
CA GLY A 323 13.81 11.05 9.48
C GLY A 323 14.93 10.02 9.54
N ASN A 324 14.80 9.02 10.43
CA ASN A 324 15.77 7.92 10.52
C ASN A 324 15.86 7.08 9.23
N ASP A 325 14.72 6.83 8.57
CA ASP A 325 14.69 6.13 7.30
C ASP A 325 15.37 6.93 6.18
N PHE A 326 15.21 8.25 6.20
CA PHE A 326 15.84 9.17 5.26
C PHE A 326 17.37 9.18 5.44
N GLU A 327 17.86 9.32 6.67
CA GLU A 327 19.29 9.22 6.99
C GLU A 327 19.90 7.88 6.58
N SER A 328 19.10 6.80 6.68
CA SER A 328 19.50 5.46 6.28
C SER A 328 19.45 5.22 4.76
N TYR A 329 18.92 6.17 3.98
CA TYR A 329 18.67 6.03 2.54
C TYR A 329 17.78 4.84 2.20
N ARG A 330 16.72 4.62 3.01
CA ARG A 330 15.72 3.58 2.70
C ARG A 330 15.01 3.94 1.41
N HIS A 331 14.91 3.00 0.47
CA HIS A 331 14.38 3.34 -0.85
C HIS A 331 12.96 3.89 -0.83
N GLY A 332 12.07 3.43 0.06
CA GLY A 332 10.71 3.96 0.12
C GLY A 332 10.60 5.47 0.38
N ILE A 333 11.26 5.99 1.40
CA ILE A 333 11.28 7.43 1.67
C ILE A 333 12.04 8.20 0.59
N MET A 334 13.07 7.59 -0.01
CA MET A 334 13.79 8.17 -1.15
C MET A 334 12.91 8.27 -2.40
N SER A 335 12.03 7.30 -2.64
CA SER A 335 11.00 7.35 -3.70
C SER A 335 10.04 8.50 -3.46
N SER A 336 9.53 8.66 -2.22
CA SER A 336 8.65 9.77 -1.86
C SER A 336 9.34 11.12 -2.06
N TYR A 337 10.61 11.23 -1.65
CA TYR A 337 11.43 12.42 -1.87
C TYR A 337 11.61 12.76 -3.35
N LEU A 338 11.97 11.76 -4.16
CA LEU A 338 12.16 11.92 -5.60
C LEU A 338 10.87 12.40 -6.27
N VAL A 339 9.75 11.73 -6.03
CA VAL A 339 8.46 12.09 -6.64
C VAL A 339 8.05 13.51 -6.25
N THR A 340 8.26 13.90 -4.98
CA THR A 340 7.96 15.26 -4.53
C THR A 340 8.88 16.30 -5.18
N LYS A 341 10.14 15.95 -5.43
CA LYS A 341 11.10 16.83 -6.10
C LYS A 341 10.85 17.00 -7.58
N GLN A 342 10.42 15.94 -8.25
CA GLN A 342 10.24 15.94 -9.70
C GLN A 342 8.88 16.48 -10.11
N LEU A 343 7.83 16.24 -9.33
CA LEU A 343 6.46 16.56 -9.72
C LEU A 343 5.89 17.78 -9.00
N ASN A 344 5.44 18.76 -9.77
CA ASN A 344 4.78 19.94 -9.22
C ASN A 344 3.49 19.60 -8.47
N SER A 345 2.78 18.55 -8.88
CA SER A 345 1.58 18.09 -8.19
C SER A 345 1.86 17.74 -6.72
N PHE A 346 3.06 17.25 -6.40
CA PHE A 346 3.47 16.98 -5.01
C PHE A 346 4.22 18.16 -4.38
N ALA A 347 5.06 18.89 -5.13
CA ALA A 347 5.78 20.05 -4.61
C ALA A 347 4.84 21.21 -4.21
N ASN A 348 3.71 21.35 -4.90
CA ASN A 348 2.74 22.44 -4.70
C ASN A 348 1.47 21.95 -4.00
N ILE A 349 1.57 20.99 -3.08
CA ILE A 349 0.43 20.57 -2.26
C ILE A 349 -0.11 21.79 -1.50
N GLN A 350 -1.33 22.20 -1.86
CA GLN A 350 -1.98 23.39 -1.30
C GLN A 350 -2.53 23.07 0.09
N ILE A 351 -1.74 23.38 1.12
CA ILE A 351 -2.18 23.38 2.52
C ILE A 351 -1.88 24.76 3.08
N SER A 352 -2.94 25.54 3.33
CA SER A 352 -2.87 26.82 4.03
C SER A 352 -3.84 26.77 5.19
N TYR A 353 -3.37 27.11 6.39
CA TYR A 353 -4.20 27.15 7.58
C TYR A 353 -3.80 28.30 8.50
N SER A 354 -4.81 28.99 9.04
CA SER A 354 -4.69 29.95 10.13
C SER A 354 -4.80 29.27 11.50
N ASP A 355 -5.66 28.24 11.58
CA ASP A 355 -5.85 27.35 12.73
C ASP A 355 -5.74 25.88 12.27
N PRO A 356 -4.78 25.08 12.76
CA PRO A 356 -4.67 23.67 12.40
C PRO A 356 -5.89 22.84 12.82
N ASN A 357 -6.69 23.33 13.77
CA ASN A 357 -7.95 22.69 14.20
C ASN A 357 -9.13 23.04 13.28
N ASN A 358 -8.96 23.97 12.36
CA ASN A 358 -9.99 24.41 11.41
C ASN A 358 -9.37 24.73 10.05
N LEU A 359 -9.20 23.71 9.21
CA LEU A 359 -8.74 23.95 7.84
C LEU A 359 -9.80 24.76 7.08
N GLU A 360 -9.43 25.96 6.65
CA GLU A 360 -10.28 26.79 5.81
C GLU A 360 -10.40 26.15 4.42
N TYR A 361 -11.63 25.91 3.98
CA TYR A 361 -11.93 25.21 2.73
C TYR A 361 -11.70 26.06 1.46
N HIS A 362 -11.38 27.36 1.60
CA HIS A 362 -11.32 28.26 0.45
C HIS A 362 -10.14 27.93 -0.46
N GLY A 363 -10.43 27.25 -1.57
CA GLY A 363 -9.48 26.95 -2.64
C GLY A 363 -8.65 25.68 -2.45
N ILE A 364 -8.86 24.91 -1.36
CA ILE A 364 -8.13 23.66 -1.08
C ILE A 364 -9.01 22.46 -1.41
N SER A 365 -8.55 21.58 -2.30
CA SER A 365 -9.19 20.28 -2.52
C SER A 365 -8.62 19.25 -1.55
N ILE A 366 -9.29 19.09 -0.41
CA ILE A 366 -8.94 18.11 0.63
C ILE A 366 -8.80 16.68 0.06
N PRO A 367 -9.68 16.20 -0.85
CA PRO A 367 -9.53 14.87 -1.43
C PRO A 367 -8.21 14.67 -2.18
N LYS A 368 -7.76 15.68 -2.95
CA LYS A 368 -6.50 15.64 -3.68
C LYS A 368 -5.30 15.67 -2.74
N VAL A 369 -5.35 16.53 -1.73
CA VAL A 369 -4.30 16.59 -0.69
C VAL A 369 -4.19 15.22 0.00
N TYR A 370 -5.33 14.65 0.41
CA TYR A 370 -5.38 13.32 1.02
C TYR A 370 -4.74 12.26 0.13
N ALA A 371 -5.14 12.18 -1.15
CA ALA A 371 -4.60 11.20 -2.09
C ALA A 371 -3.07 11.27 -2.21
N LYS A 372 -2.52 12.48 -2.37
CA LYS A 372 -1.07 12.70 -2.45
C LYS A 372 -0.35 12.32 -1.16
N LEU A 373 -0.88 12.71 0.00
CA LEU A 373 -0.30 12.33 1.29
C LEU A 373 -0.29 10.81 1.50
N ARG A 374 -1.36 10.11 1.09
CA ARG A 374 -1.43 8.65 1.19
C ARG A 374 -0.47 7.94 0.24
N ILE A 375 -0.25 8.46 -0.97
CA ILE A 375 0.78 7.94 -1.89
C ILE A 375 2.15 8.04 -1.24
N LEU A 376 2.54 9.25 -0.78
CA LEU A 376 3.85 9.46 -0.18
C LEU A 376 4.06 8.65 1.09
N GLU A 377 3.03 8.55 1.94
CA GLU A 377 3.06 7.73 3.16
C GLU A 377 3.24 6.26 2.84
N ALA A 378 2.44 5.69 1.94
CA ALA A 378 2.53 4.26 1.60
C ALA A 378 3.88 3.89 1.00
N MET A 379 4.41 4.75 0.12
CA MET A 379 5.77 4.61 -0.41
C MET A 379 6.82 4.72 0.69
N SER A 380 6.67 5.59 1.69
CA SER A 380 7.65 5.68 2.78
C SER A 380 7.57 4.51 3.75
N ASP A 381 6.37 4.01 4.04
CA ASP A 381 6.12 2.92 4.98
C ASP A 381 6.63 1.56 4.49
N HIS A 382 6.59 1.27 3.19
CA HIS A 382 6.79 -0.10 2.70
C HIS A 382 8.18 -0.70 3.01
N LYS A 383 9.23 0.12 3.20
CA LYS A 383 10.54 -0.36 3.71
C LYS A 383 10.89 0.15 5.10
N SER A 384 9.97 0.84 5.75
CA SER A 384 10.21 1.37 7.08
C SER A 384 10.23 0.22 8.10
N PRO A 385 11.36 -0.03 8.80
CA PRO A 385 11.41 -1.06 9.84
C PRO A 385 10.50 -0.73 11.04
N GLY A 386 10.09 0.53 11.18
CA GLY A 386 9.16 1.00 12.21
C GLY A 386 7.69 0.92 11.81
N TYR A 387 7.36 0.52 10.57
CA TYR A 387 5.98 0.27 10.16
C TYR A 387 5.63 -1.21 10.32
N ARG A 388 4.57 -1.50 11.06
CA ARG A 388 4.07 -2.86 11.29
C ARG A 388 2.55 -2.90 11.13
N MET A 389 2.07 -3.78 10.27
CA MET A 389 0.66 -3.97 9.96
C MET A 389 -0.08 -4.65 11.10
N LYS A 390 -1.25 -4.12 11.43
CA LYS A 390 -2.21 -4.73 12.36
C LYS A 390 -3.40 -5.33 11.60
N ALA A 391 -3.78 -4.69 10.50
CA ALA A 391 -4.80 -5.11 9.55
C ALA A 391 -4.34 -4.74 8.13
N ILE A 392 -5.12 -5.13 7.11
CA ILE A 392 -4.96 -4.65 5.74
C ILE A 392 -5.99 -3.54 5.49
N ASP A 393 -5.82 -2.44 6.22
CA ASP A 393 -6.79 -1.34 6.34
C ASP A 393 -6.36 -0.04 5.61
N THR A 394 -5.10 0.03 5.20
CA THR A 394 -4.45 1.21 4.61
C THR A 394 -3.69 0.88 3.33
N TYR A 395 -3.39 1.91 2.53
CA TYR A 395 -2.56 1.78 1.33
C TYR A 395 -1.16 1.23 1.62
N SER A 396 -0.54 1.66 2.73
CA SER A 396 0.73 1.13 3.22
C SER A 396 0.67 -0.39 3.46
N ALA A 397 -0.38 -0.87 4.14
CA ALA A 397 -0.55 -2.29 4.44
C ALA A 397 -0.82 -3.12 3.18
N LEU A 398 -1.64 -2.60 2.26
CA LEU A 398 -1.88 -3.25 0.98
C LEU A 398 -0.59 -3.36 0.16
N LEU A 399 0.14 -2.24 -0.03
CA LEU A 399 1.39 -2.24 -0.79
C LEU A 399 2.38 -3.25 -0.20
N LEU A 400 2.59 -3.20 1.11
CA LEU A 400 3.54 -4.06 1.80
C LEU A 400 3.17 -5.55 1.70
N LEU A 401 1.90 -5.89 1.83
CA LEU A 401 1.46 -7.27 1.64
C LEU A 401 1.70 -7.75 0.21
N VAL A 402 1.35 -6.93 -0.78
CA VAL A 402 1.42 -7.31 -2.19
C VAL A 402 2.86 -7.40 -2.68
N ASP A 403 3.73 -6.44 -2.35
CA ASP A 403 5.19 -6.48 -2.62
C ASP A 403 5.82 -7.79 -2.09
N GLU A 404 5.52 -8.16 -0.85
CA GLU A 404 6.15 -9.31 -0.19
C GLU A 404 5.66 -10.67 -0.72
N ILE A 405 4.48 -10.74 -1.34
CA ILE A 405 3.98 -11.97 -1.96
C ILE A 405 4.21 -12.04 -3.48
N GLU A 406 4.52 -10.93 -4.14
CA GLU A 406 4.75 -10.89 -5.59
C GLU A 406 6.05 -11.63 -5.97
N GLU A 407 5.93 -12.57 -6.91
CA GLU A 407 7.03 -13.45 -7.35
C GLU A 407 7.16 -13.59 -8.87
N PHE A 408 6.30 -12.97 -9.66
CA PHE A 408 6.30 -13.06 -11.12
C PHE A 408 7.51 -12.33 -11.73
N SER A 409 8.05 -11.32 -11.05
CA SER A 409 9.21 -10.53 -11.49
C SER A 409 10.57 -11.15 -11.15
N ARG A 410 10.61 -12.29 -10.46
CA ARG A 410 11.86 -12.90 -9.99
C ARG A 410 12.57 -13.62 -11.12
N ILE A 411 13.80 -13.17 -11.39
CA ILE A 411 14.66 -13.72 -12.42
C ILE A 411 15.90 -14.33 -11.78
N SER A 412 16.27 -15.55 -12.19
CA SER A 412 17.47 -16.23 -11.72
C SER A 412 18.51 -16.36 -12.83
N ARG A 413 19.79 -16.30 -12.46
CA ARG A 413 20.92 -16.69 -13.32
C ARG A 413 21.15 -18.20 -13.20
N ALA A 414 20.29 -19.04 -13.75
CA ALA A 414 20.46 -20.49 -13.53
C ALA A 414 21.58 -21.17 -14.32
N ASN A 415 22.47 -20.45 -15.01
CA ASN A 415 23.63 -21.10 -15.59
C ASN A 415 24.81 -20.15 -15.80
N GLN A 416 25.99 -20.74 -16.06
CA GLN A 416 27.26 -20.04 -16.35
C GLN A 416 27.15 -18.98 -17.48
N TYR A 417 26.07 -19.03 -18.27
CA TYR A 417 25.79 -18.17 -19.42
C TYR A 417 24.92 -16.93 -19.15
N ARG A 418 24.56 -16.61 -17.89
CA ARG A 418 23.77 -15.40 -17.52
C ARG A 418 22.40 -15.28 -18.25
N GLN A 419 21.68 -16.38 -18.40
CA GLN A 419 20.34 -16.37 -19.02
C GLN A 419 19.25 -15.95 -18.03
N PHE A 420 18.17 -15.36 -18.55
CA PHE A 420 16.96 -15.00 -17.81
C PHE A 420 16.04 -16.21 -17.65
N ILE A 421 15.51 -16.42 -16.45
CA ILE A 421 14.44 -17.40 -16.18
C ILE A 421 13.27 -16.67 -15.55
N ASN A 422 12.09 -16.80 -16.16
CA ASN A 422 10.95 -15.93 -15.87
C ASN A 422 10.13 -16.28 -14.63
N GLU A 423 10.32 -17.44 -13.98
CA GLU A 423 9.59 -17.76 -12.76
C GLU A 423 10.45 -18.62 -11.84
N PHE A 424 10.72 -18.11 -10.62
CA PHE A 424 11.49 -18.84 -9.61
C PHE A 424 10.65 -19.89 -8.87
N CYS A 425 9.37 -19.58 -8.68
CA CYS A 425 8.38 -20.47 -8.08
C CYS A 425 6.98 -20.09 -8.55
N LYS A 426 6.05 -21.05 -8.54
CA LYS A 426 4.63 -20.78 -8.81
C LYS A 426 3.95 -20.30 -7.55
N MET A 427 3.18 -19.22 -7.65
CA MET A 427 2.37 -18.71 -6.54
C MET A 427 0.94 -19.24 -6.61
N LYS A 428 0.42 -19.78 -5.52
CA LYS A 428 -1.03 -20.02 -5.33
C LYS A 428 -1.57 -19.14 -4.22
N VAL A 429 -2.68 -18.47 -4.47
CA VAL A 429 -3.37 -17.65 -3.46
C VAL A 429 -4.82 -18.12 -3.32
N GLY A 430 -5.39 -17.96 -2.14
CA GLY A 430 -6.79 -18.28 -1.86
C GLY A 430 -7.07 -18.35 -0.37
N TYR A 431 -8.30 -18.69 -0.02
CA TYR A 431 -8.68 -18.99 1.35
C TYR A 431 -8.67 -20.49 1.64
N SER A 432 -8.32 -20.84 2.87
CA SER A 432 -8.62 -22.13 3.48
C SER A 432 -9.39 -21.85 4.78
N LYS A 433 -10.70 -22.12 4.76
CA LYS A 433 -11.64 -21.68 5.80
C LYS A 433 -11.62 -20.14 5.90
N ASP A 434 -11.13 -19.60 7.00
CA ASP A 434 -11.03 -18.18 7.33
C ASP A 434 -9.57 -17.66 7.25
N THR A 435 -8.64 -18.47 6.78
CA THR A 435 -7.22 -18.10 6.70
C THR A 435 -6.82 -17.77 5.26
N PHE A 436 -6.29 -16.57 5.04
CA PHE A 436 -5.68 -16.19 3.78
C PHE A 436 -4.38 -16.97 3.59
N CYS A 437 -4.24 -17.66 2.46
CA CYS A 437 -3.16 -18.60 2.20
C CYS A 437 -2.39 -18.22 0.94
N VAL A 438 -1.06 -18.25 1.04
CA VAL A 438 -0.13 -18.13 -0.08
C VAL A 438 0.79 -19.33 -0.10
N ASP A 439 0.80 -20.07 -1.21
CA ASP A 439 1.77 -21.15 -1.44
C ASP A 439 2.77 -20.73 -2.51
N PHE A 440 4.05 -20.84 -2.20
CA PHE A 440 5.16 -20.77 -3.14
C PHE A 440 5.59 -22.19 -3.47
N ILE A 441 5.48 -22.59 -4.74
CA ILE A 441 5.74 -23.97 -5.20
C ILE A 441 6.99 -23.96 -6.06
N PHE A 442 8.02 -24.66 -5.59
CA PHE A 442 9.29 -24.82 -6.27
C PHE A 442 9.28 -26.17 -6.98
N ASP A 443 9.02 -26.16 -8.29
CA ASP A 443 8.90 -27.37 -9.12
C ASP A 443 9.76 -27.33 -10.39
N ASP A 444 10.65 -26.34 -10.52
CA ASP A 444 11.53 -26.17 -11.66
C ASP A 444 12.97 -26.62 -11.36
N ASN A 445 13.32 -27.82 -11.83
CA ASN A 445 14.66 -28.41 -11.67
C ASN A 445 15.71 -27.80 -12.61
N THR A 446 15.33 -26.90 -13.52
CA THR A 446 16.27 -26.20 -14.41
C THR A 446 16.97 -25.03 -13.72
N VAL A 447 16.40 -24.54 -12.60
CA VAL A 447 16.97 -23.42 -11.85
C VAL A 447 17.99 -23.91 -10.82
N ALA A 448 19.28 -23.71 -11.11
CA ALA A 448 20.35 -24.08 -10.19
C ALA A 448 20.28 -23.27 -8.88
N GLY A 449 20.43 -23.95 -7.74
CA GLY A 449 20.55 -23.32 -6.42
C GLY A 449 19.24 -23.00 -5.71
N LEU A 450 18.08 -23.41 -6.25
CA LEU A 450 16.80 -23.31 -5.54
C LEU A 450 16.88 -23.98 -4.17
N ASP A 451 16.67 -23.19 -3.13
CA ASP A 451 16.56 -23.67 -1.75
C ASP A 451 15.21 -23.19 -1.17
N PRO A 452 14.15 -24.02 -1.26
CA PRO A 452 12.84 -23.71 -0.70
C PRO A 452 12.86 -23.46 0.81
N HIS A 453 13.80 -24.09 1.53
CA HIS A 453 13.94 -23.91 2.98
C HIS A 453 14.55 -22.55 3.32
N LEU A 454 15.58 -22.12 2.60
CA LEU A 454 16.16 -20.78 2.76
C LEU A 454 15.14 -19.69 2.41
N ASN A 455 14.43 -19.86 1.29
CA ASN A 455 13.35 -18.95 0.90
C ASN A 455 12.26 -18.86 1.96
N PHE A 456 11.83 -19.99 2.52
CA PHE A 456 10.89 -20.01 3.62
C PHE A 456 11.39 -19.23 4.84
N LYS A 457 12.64 -19.45 5.23
CA LYS A 457 13.26 -18.81 6.38
C LYS A 457 13.28 -17.29 6.23
N ASP A 458 13.66 -16.80 5.06
CA ASP A 458 13.73 -15.36 4.79
C ASP A 458 12.33 -14.74 4.76
N ARG A 459 11.36 -15.38 4.11
CA ARG A 459 9.96 -14.91 4.14
C ARG A 459 9.38 -14.91 5.54
N ALA A 460 9.50 -16.01 6.29
CA ALA A 460 8.97 -16.09 7.65
C ALA A 460 9.55 -14.97 8.54
N LYS A 461 10.85 -14.67 8.42
CA LYS A 461 11.48 -13.53 9.08
C LYS A 461 10.87 -12.20 8.65
N THR A 462 10.65 -11.98 7.36
CA THR A 462 10.03 -10.74 6.86
C THR A 462 8.61 -10.59 7.36
N PHE A 463 7.77 -11.63 7.25
CA PHE A 463 6.40 -11.63 7.75
C PHE A 463 6.32 -11.34 9.26
N MET A 464 7.24 -11.87 10.06
CA MET A 464 7.32 -11.56 11.49
C MET A 464 7.71 -10.11 11.79
N LYS A 465 8.47 -9.45 10.90
CA LYS A 465 8.85 -8.04 11.04
C LYS A 465 7.70 -7.12 10.66
N ILE A 466 7.08 -7.37 9.50
CA ILE A 466 6.07 -6.48 8.92
C ILE A 466 4.70 -6.57 9.61
N PHE A 467 4.41 -7.66 10.35
CA PHE A 467 3.15 -7.80 11.09
C PHE A 467 3.34 -7.56 12.59
N ASP A 468 2.46 -6.77 13.18
CA ASP A 468 2.38 -6.58 14.63
C ASP A 468 1.54 -7.67 15.29
N ILE A 469 2.08 -8.89 15.34
CA ILE A 469 1.38 -10.12 15.78
C ILE A 469 0.54 -9.95 17.07
N PRO A 470 1.03 -9.29 18.14
CA PRO A 470 0.24 -9.07 19.36
C PRO A 470 -0.99 -8.16 19.18
N ASN A 471 -0.94 -7.23 18.23
CA ASN A 471 -2.02 -6.27 17.97
C ASN A 471 -2.71 -6.52 16.62
N LEU A 472 -2.57 -7.72 16.04
CA LEU A 472 -3.26 -8.10 14.82
C LEU A 472 -4.78 -8.07 15.01
N ASP A 473 -5.49 -7.70 13.95
CA ASP A 473 -6.93 -7.83 13.88
C ASP A 473 -7.37 -9.30 14.05
N GLU A 474 -8.48 -9.53 14.74
CA GLU A 474 -8.97 -10.88 15.03
C GLU A 474 -9.40 -11.65 13.78
N ASN A 475 -9.80 -10.91 12.74
CA ASN A 475 -10.22 -11.45 11.46
C ASN A 475 -9.04 -11.70 10.52
N LEU A 476 -7.84 -11.21 10.83
CA LEU A 476 -6.65 -11.42 10.01
C LEU A 476 -5.92 -12.69 10.42
N LYS A 477 -6.14 -13.76 9.65
CA LYS A 477 -5.39 -15.02 9.72
C LYS A 477 -4.64 -15.24 8.43
N PHE A 478 -3.36 -15.54 8.53
CA PHE A 478 -2.46 -15.60 7.39
C PHE A 478 -1.59 -16.85 7.44
N ARG A 479 -1.41 -17.48 6.29
CA ARG A 479 -0.55 -18.65 6.14
C ARG A 479 0.28 -18.55 4.88
N ILE A 480 1.58 -18.76 5.01
CA ILE A 480 2.48 -18.98 3.88
C ILE A 480 3.02 -20.40 3.90
N ARG A 481 3.20 -20.98 2.72
CA ARG A 481 3.92 -22.24 2.54
C ARG A 481 4.97 -22.11 1.46
N CYS A 482 6.15 -22.69 1.71
CA CYS A 482 7.10 -23.02 0.65
C CYS A 482 7.05 -24.53 0.45
N ILE A 483 6.70 -24.95 -0.77
CA ILE A 483 6.52 -26.34 -1.15
C ILE A 483 7.68 -26.70 -2.06
N ASP A 484 8.56 -27.55 -1.54
CA ASP A 484 9.63 -28.18 -2.32
C ASP A 484 9.03 -29.37 -3.08
N ALA A 485 8.92 -29.21 -4.39
CA ALA A 485 8.54 -30.24 -5.35
C ALA A 485 9.69 -30.53 -6.34
N LEU A 486 10.93 -30.18 -5.99
CA LEU A 486 12.14 -30.43 -6.78
C LEU A 486 12.62 -31.88 -6.59
N THR A 487 12.39 -32.44 -5.41
CA THR A 487 12.77 -33.81 -5.03
C THR A 487 11.57 -34.74 -4.97
N ASP A 488 11.81 -36.06 -5.09
CA ASP A 488 10.76 -37.09 -5.01
C ASP A 488 9.99 -37.06 -3.68
N THR A 489 10.62 -36.53 -2.62
CA THR A 489 9.99 -36.29 -1.32
C THR A 489 9.47 -34.86 -1.25
N LYS A 490 8.17 -34.67 -1.44
CA LYS A 490 7.52 -33.36 -1.30
C LYS A 490 7.66 -32.83 0.14
N LYS A 491 8.50 -31.81 0.34
CA LYS A 491 8.69 -31.14 1.63
C LYS A 491 7.87 -29.85 1.71
N ILE A 492 7.24 -29.61 2.85
CA ILE A 492 6.39 -28.43 3.07
C ILE A 492 6.88 -27.68 4.30
N TYR A 493 7.24 -26.42 4.09
CA TYR A 493 7.55 -25.45 5.14
C TYR A 493 6.35 -24.51 5.29
N GLU A 494 5.85 -24.30 6.50
CA GLU A 494 4.64 -23.51 6.75
C GLU A 494 4.87 -22.50 7.86
N PHE A 495 4.45 -21.26 7.63
CA PHE A 495 4.33 -20.23 8.65
C PHE A 495 2.87 -19.80 8.70
N LEU A 496 2.28 -19.87 9.89
CA LEU A 496 0.91 -19.48 10.15
C LEU A 496 0.92 -18.42 11.24
N MET A 497 0.15 -17.36 11.07
CA MET A 497 -0.03 -16.32 12.07
C MET A 497 -1.50 -15.96 12.25
N LYS A 498 -1.81 -15.55 13.48
CA LYS A 498 -3.07 -14.94 13.92
C LYS A 498 -2.76 -14.03 15.12
N LYS A 499 -3.74 -13.27 15.59
CA LYS A 499 -3.60 -12.48 16.81
C LYS A 499 -2.95 -13.27 17.96
N ASP A 500 -1.94 -12.66 18.57
CA ASP A 500 -1.14 -13.17 19.70
C ASP A 500 -0.32 -14.45 19.44
N CYS A 501 -0.34 -15.01 18.23
CA CYS A 501 0.23 -16.33 17.99
C CYS A 501 0.75 -16.53 16.56
N PHE A 502 1.92 -17.16 16.45
CA PHE A 502 2.41 -17.71 15.19
C PHE A 502 2.91 -19.14 15.37
N GLN A 503 2.97 -19.89 14.28
CA GLN A 503 3.42 -21.26 14.24
C GLN A 503 4.32 -21.47 13.02
N ILE A 504 5.42 -22.20 13.20
CA ILE A 504 6.32 -22.64 12.12
C ILE A 504 6.32 -24.16 12.07
N LYS A 505 6.03 -24.73 10.90
CA LYS A 505 6.16 -26.17 10.64
C LYS A 505 7.23 -26.41 9.60
N ILE A 506 8.07 -27.40 9.86
CA ILE A 506 9.09 -27.90 8.94
C ILE A 506 8.86 -29.42 8.75
N PRO A 507 9.34 -30.04 7.65
CA PRO A 507 9.06 -31.44 7.33
C PRO A 507 9.37 -32.44 8.46
N ASP A 508 10.41 -32.17 9.24
CA ASP A 508 10.91 -33.08 10.30
C ASP A 508 10.57 -32.59 11.73
N GLY A 509 9.67 -31.61 11.89
CA GLY A 509 9.31 -31.09 13.22
C GLY A 509 8.33 -29.91 13.23
N CYS A 510 7.67 -29.68 14.37
CA CYS A 510 6.75 -28.56 14.54
C CYS A 510 7.24 -27.64 15.67
N PHE A 511 7.46 -26.37 15.37
CA PHE A 511 7.82 -25.36 16.37
C PHE A 511 6.61 -24.49 16.71
N LYS A 512 6.26 -24.43 18.00
CA LYS A 512 5.23 -23.56 18.56
C LYS A 512 5.90 -22.64 19.60
N PRO A 513 6.27 -21.41 19.27
CA PRO A 513 6.61 -20.45 20.31
C PRO A 513 5.34 -20.11 21.09
N GLY A 514 5.41 -20.20 22.42
CA GLY A 514 4.38 -19.64 23.29
C GLY A 514 4.28 -18.12 23.10
N THR A 515 3.16 -17.55 23.55
CA THR A 515 2.82 -16.11 23.53
C THR A 515 4.06 -15.22 23.72
N PRO A 516 4.36 -14.27 22.82
CA PRO A 516 5.54 -13.44 22.94
C PRO A 516 5.44 -12.57 24.21
N LYS A 517 6.42 -12.68 25.12
CA LYS A 517 6.54 -11.76 26.27
C LYS A 517 6.96 -10.38 25.75
N LYS A 518 6.37 -9.33 26.34
CA LYS A 518 6.48 -7.91 25.93
C LYS A 518 7.92 -7.38 25.69
N ASP A 519 8.96 -8.00 26.25
CA ASP A 519 10.32 -7.45 26.28
C ASP A 519 11.38 -8.29 25.53
N GLN A 520 11.00 -9.24 24.67
CA GLN A 520 11.94 -9.94 23.79
C GLN A 520 11.70 -9.59 22.32
N THR A 521 12.66 -8.93 21.68
CA THR A 521 12.66 -8.73 20.23
C THR A 521 12.66 -10.09 19.53
N LEU A 522 11.55 -10.44 18.86
CA LEU A 522 11.35 -11.70 18.12
C LEU A 522 12.52 -12.04 17.16
N THR A 523 13.25 -11.04 16.69
CA THR A 523 14.44 -11.18 15.85
C THR A 523 15.57 -11.96 16.53
N ASN A 524 15.81 -11.75 17.82
CA ASN A 524 16.80 -12.50 18.61
C ASN A 524 16.38 -13.97 18.79
N TYR A 525 15.10 -14.30 18.64
CA TYR A 525 14.52 -15.63 18.86
C TYR A 525 14.77 -16.61 17.71
N LEU A 526 15.04 -16.11 16.50
CA LEU A 526 15.49 -16.90 15.34
C LEU A 526 17.02 -16.92 15.21
N GLU A 527 17.72 -16.01 15.89
CA GLU A 527 19.18 -15.93 15.90
C GLU A 527 19.82 -16.67 17.08
N THR A 528 19.09 -16.95 18.15
CA THR A 528 19.57 -17.84 19.20
C THR A 528 19.77 -19.23 18.62
N LYS A 529 21.05 -19.59 18.49
CA LYS A 529 21.54 -20.94 18.19
C LYS A 529 20.74 -22.01 18.94
N GLU A 530 20.27 -21.76 20.16
CA GLU A 530 19.49 -22.71 20.97
C GLU A 530 18.12 -23.13 20.40
N VAL A 531 17.38 -22.25 19.69
CA VAL A 531 16.05 -22.62 19.13
C VAL A 531 16.22 -23.48 17.88
N PHE A 532 17.24 -23.19 17.06
CA PHE A 532 17.58 -23.95 15.85
C PHE A 532 18.45 -25.20 16.13
N GLU A 533 19.35 -25.17 17.13
CA GLU A 533 20.13 -26.33 17.56
C GLU A 533 19.27 -27.35 18.31
N LYS A 534 18.19 -26.94 19.01
CA LYS A 534 17.19 -27.89 19.53
C LYS A 534 16.44 -28.63 18.41
N CYS A 535 16.29 -28.05 17.22
CA CYS A 535 15.82 -28.76 16.04
C CYS A 535 16.91 -29.61 15.36
N LYS A 536 18.20 -29.24 15.45
CA LYS A 536 19.32 -30.11 15.00
C LYS A 536 19.57 -31.32 15.91
N LEU A 537 19.30 -31.23 17.21
CA LEU A 537 19.48 -32.34 18.15
C LEU A 537 18.49 -33.51 17.93
N GLN A 538 17.51 -33.37 17.04
CA GLN A 538 16.69 -34.49 16.53
C GLN A 538 17.24 -35.11 15.24
N ILE A 539 18.35 -34.62 14.68
CA ILE A 539 19.00 -35.16 13.47
C ILE A 539 20.17 -36.11 13.82
N ALA A 540 20.39 -36.42 15.11
CA ALA A 540 21.40 -37.39 15.56
C ALA A 540 20.85 -38.49 16.47
N LYS A 541 19.66 -39.03 16.16
CA LYS A 541 19.19 -40.33 16.64
C LYS A 541 18.46 -41.09 15.54
#